data_AF-A0A352TTG6-F1
#
_entry.id   AF-A0A352TTG6-F1
#
_cell.length_a   1.000
_cell.length_b   1.000
_cell.length_c   1.000
_cell.angle_alpha   90.00
_cell.angle_beta   90.00
_cell.angle_gamma   90.00
#
_symmetry.space_group_name_H-M   'P 1'
#
loop_
_entity.id
_entity.type
_entity.pdbx_description
1 polymer ?
#
loop_
_entity_poly.entity_id
_entity_poly.type
_entity_poly.pdbx_seq_one_letter_code
_entity_poly.pdbx_strand_id
1 'polypeptide(L)'
;LKDRLLEENFDLSTLTLNVIHQHSIVKFDHVRFTFFNTTHNIPESIGIAIHTTKGVIVYTSDFTFEQSGDPRYQTDFKKINEIAEKNVLAVLIESIGSTTHLIGGMSLNLAQHLSSIFTNADGRIIVSIFSSDLHKIQKVVDICLAHNKRIAIIGRRAQRIVDIAISEG
;
A
#
# COMPACT_ATOMS: atom_id res chain seq x y z
N LEU A 1 -4.20 -11.38 7.62
CA LEU A 1 -4.70 -12.41 6.68
C LEU A 1 -5.26 -13.63 7.41
N LYS A 2 -4.47 -14.31 8.26
CA LYS A 2 -4.92 -15.51 9.00
C LYS A 2 -6.23 -15.31 9.76
N ASP A 3 -6.41 -14.17 10.45
CA ASP A 3 -7.66 -13.90 11.18
C ASP A 3 -8.85 -13.77 10.24
N ARG A 4 -8.70 -13.09 9.09
CA ARG A 4 -9.76 -12.98 8.08
C ARG A 4 -10.12 -14.35 7.51
N LEU A 5 -9.13 -15.21 7.26
CA LEU A 5 -9.38 -16.58 6.79
C LEU A 5 -10.15 -17.39 7.84
N LEU A 6 -9.83 -17.24 9.13
CA LEU A 6 -10.57 -17.87 10.22
C LEU A 6 -12.00 -17.31 10.36
N GLU A 7 -12.18 -16.00 10.21
CA GLU A 7 -13.51 -15.35 10.20
C GLU A 7 -14.40 -15.87 9.06
N GLU A 8 -13.80 -16.21 7.92
CA GLU A 8 -14.47 -16.81 6.75
C GLU A 8 -14.55 -18.35 6.81
N ASN A 9 -14.27 -18.96 7.96
CA ASN A 9 -14.31 -20.41 8.22
C ASN A 9 -13.34 -21.26 7.38
N PHE A 10 -12.19 -20.72 6.98
CA PHE A 10 -11.13 -21.53 6.38
C PHE A 10 -10.33 -22.29 7.45
N ASP A 11 -10.08 -23.58 7.18
CA ASP A 11 -9.14 -24.38 7.97
C ASP A 11 -7.70 -24.07 7.55
N LEU A 12 -7.00 -23.29 8.39
CA LEU A 12 -5.61 -22.91 8.16
C LEU A 12 -4.65 -24.12 8.06
N SER A 13 -4.99 -25.28 8.63
CA SER A 13 -4.16 -26.48 8.54
C SER A 13 -4.12 -27.09 7.13
N THR A 14 -5.14 -26.81 6.32
CA THR A 14 -5.25 -27.28 4.94
C THR A 14 -4.59 -26.33 3.94
N LEU A 15 -4.15 -25.15 4.38
CA LEU A 15 -3.64 -24.10 3.51
C LEU A 15 -2.12 -23.98 3.62
N THR A 16 -1.46 -23.98 2.46
CA THR A 16 -0.06 -23.56 2.36
C THR A 16 -0.02 -22.07 1.99
N LEU A 17 0.35 -21.22 2.96
CA LEU A 17 0.51 -19.79 2.75
C LEU A 17 1.93 -19.50 2.23
N ASN A 18 2.02 -19.06 0.97
CA ASN A 18 3.28 -18.69 0.35
C ASN A 18 3.44 -17.17 0.37
N VAL A 19 4.40 -16.67 1.15
CA VAL A 19 4.73 -15.24 1.17
C VAL A 19 5.51 -14.90 -0.09
N ILE A 20 5.08 -13.85 -0.79
CA ILE A 20 5.74 -13.32 -1.98
C ILE A 20 6.18 -11.89 -1.74
N HIS A 21 7.25 -11.50 -2.43
CA HIS A 21 7.80 -10.14 -2.43
C HIS A 21 8.21 -9.77 -3.86
N GLN A 22 8.66 -8.54 -4.08
CA GLN A 22 9.01 -8.04 -5.42
C GLN A 22 10.01 -8.90 -6.19
N HIS A 23 10.92 -9.60 -5.52
CA HIS A 23 11.92 -10.46 -6.17
C HIS A 23 11.47 -11.91 -6.32
N SER A 24 10.30 -12.29 -5.80
CA SER A 24 9.79 -13.65 -5.90
C SER A 24 9.49 -14.02 -7.35
N ILE A 25 9.69 -15.30 -7.67
CA ILE A 25 9.33 -15.90 -8.94
C ILE A 25 8.54 -17.18 -8.63
N VAL A 26 7.27 -17.22 -9.06
CA VAL A 26 6.44 -18.43 -8.95
C VAL A 26 6.33 -19.03 -10.34
N LYS A 27 6.64 -20.33 -10.46
CA LYS A 27 6.67 -21.03 -11.74
C LYS A 27 5.64 -22.15 -11.76
N PHE A 28 4.93 -22.24 -12.88
CA PHE A 28 4.10 -23.36 -13.30
C PHE A 28 4.54 -23.77 -14.71
N ASP A 29 4.07 -24.89 -15.22
CA ASP A 29 4.57 -25.50 -16.47
C ASP A 29 4.69 -24.53 -17.65
N HIS A 30 3.66 -23.74 -17.90
CA HIS A 30 3.61 -22.82 -19.05
C HIS A 30 3.48 -21.34 -18.67
N VAL A 31 3.51 -21.05 -17.37
CA VAL A 31 3.26 -19.71 -16.85
C VAL A 31 4.24 -19.40 -15.72
N ARG A 32 4.86 -18.22 -15.79
CA ARG A 32 5.73 -17.71 -14.72
C ARG A 32 5.18 -16.39 -14.21
N PHE A 33 5.12 -16.24 -12.89
CA PHE A 33 4.72 -15.02 -12.22
C PHE A 33 5.95 -14.32 -11.67
N THR A 34 6.06 -13.01 -11.93
CA THR A 34 7.03 -12.12 -11.30
C THR A 34 6.31 -10.91 -10.75
N PHE A 35 6.84 -10.29 -9.71
CA PHE A 35 6.18 -9.18 -9.02
C PHE A 35 6.99 -7.90 -9.14
N PHE A 36 6.39 -6.74 -8.90
CA PHE A 36 7.07 -5.45 -8.84
C PHE A 36 6.38 -4.56 -7.81
N ASN A 37 7.12 -3.71 -7.10
CA ASN A 37 6.51 -2.81 -6.12
C ASN A 37 5.67 -1.73 -6.82
N THR A 38 4.54 -1.38 -6.20
CA THR A 38 3.67 -0.27 -6.57
C THR A 38 3.49 0.68 -5.39
N THR A 39 3.19 1.95 -5.69
CA THR A 39 2.88 2.93 -4.65
C THR A 39 1.41 2.87 -4.28
N HIS A 40 1.12 2.66 -3.00
CA HIS A 40 -0.23 2.66 -2.44
C HIS A 40 -0.23 3.22 -1.01
N ASN A 41 -1.36 3.16 -0.29
CA ASN A 41 -1.48 3.69 1.08
C ASN A 41 -1.00 2.72 2.18
N ILE A 42 -0.58 1.51 1.79
CA ILE A 42 0.04 0.48 2.64
C ILE A 42 1.38 0.06 2.01
N PRO A 43 2.42 -0.26 2.79
CA PRO A 43 3.69 -0.70 2.23
C PRO A 43 3.55 -2.09 1.62
N GLU A 44 4.56 -2.51 0.86
CA GLU A 44 4.63 -3.85 0.23
C GLU A 44 3.49 -4.14 -0.77
N SER A 45 2.87 -3.09 -1.31
CA SER A 45 1.96 -3.21 -2.44
C SER A 45 2.72 -3.68 -3.69
N ILE A 46 2.16 -4.67 -4.39
CA ILE A 46 2.81 -5.32 -5.54
C ILE A 46 1.88 -5.43 -6.74
N GLY A 47 2.43 -5.18 -7.92
CA GLY A 47 1.87 -5.60 -9.20
C GLY A 47 2.37 -6.99 -9.60
N ILE A 48 1.62 -7.65 -10.47
CA ILE A 48 1.85 -9.01 -10.95
C ILE A 48 2.09 -8.96 -12.46
N ALA A 49 3.19 -9.56 -12.91
CA ALA A 49 3.44 -9.84 -14.32
C ALA A 49 3.37 -11.36 -14.56
N ILE A 50 2.41 -11.76 -15.38
CA ILE A 50 2.10 -13.14 -15.74
C ILE A 50 2.71 -13.41 -17.12
N HIS A 51 3.84 -14.11 -17.13
CA HIS A 51 4.60 -14.44 -18.33
C HIS A 51 4.04 -15.72 -18.94
N THR A 52 3.51 -15.62 -20.16
CA THR A 52 3.01 -16.75 -20.95
C THR A 52 3.87 -16.95 -22.20
N THR A 53 3.64 -18.02 -22.95
CA THR A 53 4.30 -18.26 -24.25
C THR A 53 3.94 -17.24 -25.33
N LYS A 54 2.85 -16.48 -25.16
CA LYS A 54 2.39 -15.47 -26.13
C LYS A 54 2.81 -14.05 -25.78
N GLY A 55 3.20 -13.80 -24.53
CA GLY A 55 3.53 -12.48 -24.01
C GLY A 55 3.13 -12.33 -22.54
N VAL A 56 3.18 -11.10 -22.05
CA VAL A 56 2.96 -10.80 -20.61
C VAL A 56 1.58 -10.19 -20.38
N ILE A 57 0.86 -10.69 -19.37
CA ILE A 57 -0.32 -10.03 -18.83
C ILE A 57 0.10 -9.35 -17.53
N VAL A 58 -0.13 -8.04 -17.43
CA VAL A 58 0.14 -7.26 -16.22
C VAL A 58 -1.16 -7.08 -15.46
N TYR A 59 -1.14 -7.34 -14.16
CA TYR A 59 -2.22 -7.03 -13.24
C TYR A 59 -1.69 -6.16 -12.10
N THR A 60 -2.41 -5.10 -11.76
CA THR A 60 -2.13 -4.32 -10.55
C THR A 60 -3.45 -3.97 -9.87
N SER A 61 -3.46 -4.00 -8.54
CA SER A 61 -4.50 -3.38 -7.72
C SER A 61 -4.41 -1.85 -7.79
N ASP A 62 -5.22 -1.14 -6.99
CA ASP A 62 -5.07 0.29 -6.71
C ASP A 62 -3.59 0.69 -6.53
N PHE A 63 -3.18 1.74 -7.25
CA PHE A 63 -1.84 2.29 -7.20
C PHE A 63 -1.85 3.77 -7.57
N THR A 64 -0.79 4.47 -7.17
CA THR A 64 -0.44 5.81 -7.64
C THR A 64 1.00 5.81 -8.12
N PHE A 65 1.50 6.94 -8.61
CA PHE A 65 2.91 7.09 -9.00
C PHE A 65 3.67 8.07 -8.11
N GLU A 66 3.15 8.39 -6.93
CA GLU A 66 3.79 9.33 -6.01
C GLU A 66 5.13 8.78 -5.50
N GLN A 67 6.25 9.45 -5.83
CA GLN A 67 7.59 9.00 -5.44
C GLN A 67 8.23 9.84 -4.32
N SER A 68 7.61 10.96 -3.92
CA SER A 68 8.17 11.85 -2.88
C SER A 68 8.14 11.26 -1.45
N GLY A 69 7.50 10.11 -1.27
CA GLY A 69 7.34 9.44 0.02
C GLY A 69 8.49 8.52 0.41
N ASP A 70 8.24 7.73 1.45
CA ASP A 70 9.15 6.72 1.98
C ASP A 70 9.47 5.64 0.90
N PRO A 71 10.74 5.23 0.73
CA PRO A 71 11.16 4.23 -0.24
C PRO A 71 10.37 2.91 -0.21
N ARG A 72 9.81 2.53 0.95
CA ARG A 72 9.00 1.31 1.11
C ARG A 72 7.68 1.34 0.34
N TYR A 73 7.25 2.52 -0.08
CA TYR A 73 6.04 2.75 -0.85
C TYR A 73 6.35 3.11 -2.31
N GLN A 74 7.61 3.09 -2.74
CA GLN A 74 7.96 3.53 -4.10
C GLN A 74 7.65 2.46 -5.15
N THR A 75 7.32 2.94 -6.35
CA THR A 75 7.02 2.08 -7.50
C THR A 75 8.32 1.71 -8.19
N ASP A 76 8.50 0.43 -8.52
CA ASP A 76 9.69 -0.04 -9.25
C ASP A 76 9.54 0.19 -10.76
N PHE A 77 9.80 1.42 -11.20
CA PHE A 77 9.75 1.80 -12.61
C PHE A 77 10.77 1.04 -13.46
N LYS A 78 11.91 0.65 -12.89
CA LYS A 78 12.92 -0.12 -13.62
C LYS A 78 12.33 -1.46 -14.05
N LYS A 79 11.70 -2.16 -13.11
CA LYS A 79 11.09 -3.47 -13.40
C LYS A 79 9.87 -3.36 -14.31
N ILE A 80 9.09 -2.30 -14.19
CA ILE A 80 7.99 -2.01 -15.14
C ILE A 80 8.54 -1.86 -16.57
N ASN A 81 9.63 -1.12 -16.77
CA ASN A 81 10.26 -0.99 -18.08
C ASN A 81 10.77 -2.33 -18.62
N GLU A 82 11.44 -3.14 -17.79
CA GLU A 82 11.87 -4.49 -18.16
C GLU A 82 10.71 -5.43 -18.55
N ILE A 83 9.52 -5.21 -17.99
CA ILE A 83 8.29 -5.95 -18.34
C ILE A 83 7.72 -5.44 -19.66
N ALA A 84 7.73 -4.11 -19.88
CA ALA A 84 7.21 -3.49 -21.10
C ALA A 84 7.91 -3.97 -22.36
N GLU A 85 9.20 -4.32 -22.28
CA GLU A 85 9.99 -4.88 -23.38
C GLU A 85 9.60 -6.32 -23.78
N LYS A 86 8.73 -7.01 -23.01
CA LYS A 86 8.44 -8.45 -23.15
C LYS A 86 7.12 -8.77 -23.86
N ASN A 87 6.68 -7.92 -24.78
CA ASN A 87 5.40 -8.04 -25.49
C ASN A 87 4.20 -8.15 -24.52
N VAL A 88 3.80 -7.01 -23.95
CA VAL A 88 2.64 -6.94 -23.04
C VAL A 88 1.35 -7.09 -23.85
N LEU A 89 0.61 -8.16 -23.57
CA LEU A 89 -0.66 -8.50 -24.23
C LEU A 89 -1.84 -7.73 -23.67
N ALA A 90 -1.84 -7.54 -22.34
CA ALA A 90 -2.92 -6.89 -21.63
C ALA A 90 -2.39 -6.28 -20.32
N VAL A 91 -3.02 -5.16 -19.94
CA VAL A 91 -2.83 -4.53 -18.64
C VAL A 91 -4.20 -4.47 -17.97
N LEU A 92 -4.29 -5.07 -16.79
CA LEU A 92 -5.49 -5.15 -15.97
C LEU A 92 -5.26 -4.29 -14.73
N ILE A 93 -5.84 -3.09 -14.73
CA ILE A 93 -5.68 -2.12 -13.65
C ILE A 93 -7.03 -1.76 -13.04
N GLU A 94 -6.99 -1.35 -11.78
CA GLU A 94 -8.11 -0.64 -11.16
C GLU A 94 -8.26 0.76 -11.76
N SER A 95 -9.51 1.21 -11.94
CA SER A 95 -9.84 2.51 -12.57
C SER A 95 -10.25 3.59 -11.56
N ILE A 96 -10.01 3.36 -10.26
CA ILE A 96 -10.27 4.39 -9.24
C ILE A 96 -9.47 5.65 -9.60
N GLY A 97 -10.17 6.78 -9.67
CA GLY A 97 -9.55 8.05 -10.04
C GLY A 97 -9.35 8.28 -11.53
N SER A 98 -9.76 7.37 -12.43
CA SER A 98 -9.54 7.52 -13.89
C SER A 98 -10.23 8.75 -14.50
N THR A 99 -11.30 9.24 -13.87
CA THR A 99 -12.03 10.45 -14.27
C THR A 99 -11.55 11.70 -13.54
N THR A 100 -10.58 11.56 -12.63
CA THR A 100 -10.11 12.62 -11.77
C THR A 100 -8.93 13.33 -12.41
N HIS A 101 -9.12 14.60 -12.77
CA HIS A 101 -8.05 15.47 -13.27
C HIS A 101 -7.33 16.15 -12.11
N LEU A 102 -6.64 15.37 -11.27
CA LEU A 102 -5.78 15.94 -10.23
C LEU A 102 -4.33 15.92 -10.71
N ILE A 103 -3.70 17.10 -10.70
CA ILE A 103 -2.26 17.26 -10.90
C ILE A 103 -1.57 16.84 -9.61
N GLY A 104 -0.53 16.00 -9.69
CA GLY A 104 0.26 15.57 -8.54
C GLY A 104 0.73 16.75 -7.69
N GLY A 105 0.71 16.60 -6.36
CA GLY A 105 1.16 17.65 -5.42
C GLY A 105 0.30 17.84 -4.15
N MET A 106 -0.86 17.19 -4.02
CA MET A 106 -1.73 17.36 -2.84
C MET A 106 -1.10 16.84 -1.52
N SER A 107 -0.10 15.96 -1.61
CA SER A 107 0.60 15.38 -0.45
C SER A 107 1.30 16.44 0.42
N LEU A 108 1.99 17.42 -0.20
CA LEU A 108 2.78 18.43 0.51
C LEU A 108 1.87 19.40 1.28
N ASN A 109 0.72 19.75 0.71
CA ASN A 109 -0.25 20.63 1.33
C ASN A 109 -0.92 20.02 2.56
N LEU A 110 -1.03 18.68 2.63
CA LEU A 110 -1.71 18.02 3.74
C LEU A 110 -0.94 18.15 5.05
N ALA A 111 0.38 17.94 5.04
CA ALA A 111 1.21 18.03 6.25
C ALA A 111 1.21 19.45 6.84
N GLN A 112 1.28 20.46 5.97
CA GLN A 112 1.22 21.87 6.38
C GLN A 112 -0.15 22.20 7.01
N HIS A 113 -1.25 21.83 6.34
CA HIS A 113 -2.59 22.07 6.89
C HIS A 113 -2.82 21.36 8.23
N LEU A 114 -2.41 20.08 8.34
CA LEU A 114 -2.52 19.35 9.59
C LEU A 114 -1.68 19.98 10.69
N SER A 115 -0.44 20.40 10.40
CA SER A 115 0.40 21.09 11.39
C SER A 115 -0.25 22.38 11.89
N SER A 116 -0.82 23.20 11.01
CA SER A 116 -1.56 24.41 11.41
C SER A 116 -2.76 24.11 12.32
N ILE A 117 -3.52 23.06 12.03
CA ILE A 117 -4.63 22.62 12.90
C ILE A 117 -4.09 22.22 14.28
N PHE A 118 -2.98 21.50 14.33
CA PHE A 118 -2.39 21.03 15.58
C PHE A 118 -1.82 22.16 16.45
N THR A 119 -1.22 23.18 15.82
CA THR A 119 -0.72 24.39 16.49
C THR A 119 -1.85 25.20 17.12
N ASN A 120 -2.96 25.38 16.39
CA ASN A 120 -4.04 26.27 16.80
C ASN A 120 -5.12 25.60 17.67
N ALA A 121 -5.02 24.30 17.91
CA ALA A 121 -5.99 23.57 18.71
C ALA A 121 -5.68 23.69 20.21
N ASP A 122 -6.51 24.44 20.92
CA ASP A 122 -6.44 24.60 22.39
C ASP A 122 -6.87 23.33 23.16
N GLY A 123 -7.62 22.43 22.49
CA GLY A 123 -8.23 21.27 23.11
C GLY A 123 -7.76 19.93 22.55
N ARG A 124 -8.58 18.90 22.81
CA ARG A 124 -8.36 17.55 22.26
C ARG A 124 -8.59 17.56 20.75
N ILE A 125 -7.68 16.93 20.02
CA ILE A 125 -7.83 16.68 18.59
C ILE A 125 -8.31 15.25 18.41
N ILE A 126 -9.35 15.07 17.59
CA ILE A 126 -9.88 13.75 17.20
C ILE A 126 -9.70 13.61 15.70
N VAL A 127 -8.95 12.60 15.28
CA VAL A 127 -8.71 12.30 13.87
C VAL A 127 -9.47 11.03 13.51
N SER A 128 -10.38 11.13 12.54
CA SER A 128 -11.07 9.97 11.95
C SER A 128 -10.39 9.62 10.64
N ILE A 129 -9.91 8.38 10.52
CA ILE A 129 -9.19 7.91 9.34
C ILE A 129 -9.43 6.42 9.09
N PHE A 130 -9.38 6.00 7.82
CA PHE A 130 -9.44 4.60 7.46
C PHE A 130 -8.22 3.86 8.02
N SER A 131 -8.47 2.75 8.72
CA SER A 131 -7.40 1.94 9.33
C SER A 131 -6.45 1.32 8.31
N SER A 132 -6.86 1.21 7.05
CA SER A 132 -6.04 0.69 5.94
C SER A 132 -5.05 1.70 5.37
N ASP A 133 -5.14 2.98 5.75
CA ASP A 133 -4.25 4.05 5.26
C ASP A 133 -3.12 4.29 6.26
N LEU A 134 -2.18 3.33 6.31
CA LEU A 134 -1.06 3.36 7.26
C LEU A 134 -0.16 4.58 7.00
N HIS A 135 -0.02 4.98 5.74
CA HIS A 135 0.75 6.17 5.36
C HIS A 135 0.22 7.45 6.02
N LYS A 136 -1.10 7.69 5.98
CA LYS A 136 -1.68 8.86 6.66
C LYS A 136 -1.70 8.71 8.18
N ILE A 137 -1.86 7.50 8.72
CA ILE A 137 -1.73 7.26 10.17
C ILE A 137 -0.33 7.68 10.63
N GLN A 138 0.73 7.27 9.92
CA GLN A 138 2.10 7.66 10.24
C GLN A 138 2.27 9.19 10.21
N LYS A 139 1.77 9.87 9.18
CA LYS A 139 1.81 11.35 9.09
C LYS A 139 1.13 12.03 10.29
N VAL A 140 -0.02 11.51 10.74
CA VAL A 140 -0.71 12.06 11.92
C VAL A 140 0.11 11.81 13.17
N VAL A 141 0.71 10.62 13.32
CA VAL A 141 1.59 10.29 14.45
C VAL A 141 2.80 11.22 14.49
N ASP A 142 3.48 11.43 13.36
CA ASP A 142 4.64 12.32 13.25
C ASP A 142 4.30 13.76 13.68
N ILE A 143 3.16 14.28 13.23
CA ILE A 143 2.68 15.61 13.63
C ILE A 143 2.32 15.64 15.12
N CYS A 144 1.67 14.61 15.66
CA CYS A 144 1.40 14.52 17.10
C CYS A 144 2.69 14.61 17.92
N LEU A 145 3.72 13.86 17.51
CA LEU A 145 5.02 13.83 18.19
C LEU A 145 5.74 15.18 18.08
N ALA A 146 5.74 15.80 16.91
CA ALA A 146 6.34 17.13 16.69
C ALA A 146 5.70 18.23 17.56
N HIS A 147 4.41 18.08 17.90
CA HIS A 147 3.66 18.99 18.77
C HIS A 147 3.59 18.52 20.24
N ASN A 148 4.39 17.52 20.62
CA ASN A 148 4.43 16.95 21.98
C ASN A 148 3.06 16.50 22.51
N LYS A 149 2.16 16.03 21.63
CA LYS A 149 0.83 15.54 22.01
C LYS A 149 0.87 14.04 22.29
N ARG A 150 0.09 13.60 23.29
CA ARG A 150 -0.10 12.17 23.59
C ARG A 150 -1.13 11.57 22.63
N ILE A 151 -0.88 10.33 22.20
CA ILE A 151 -1.67 9.64 21.18
C ILE A 151 -2.47 8.50 21.83
N ALA A 152 -3.73 8.35 21.44
CA ALA A 152 -4.55 7.19 21.77
C ALA A 152 -5.27 6.72 20.50
N ILE A 153 -5.12 5.43 20.16
CA ILE A 153 -5.75 4.82 19.00
C ILE A 153 -7.01 4.09 19.45
N ILE A 154 -8.15 4.44 18.86
CA ILE A 154 -9.45 3.87 19.19
C ILE A 154 -9.92 2.99 18.03
N GLY A 155 -10.28 1.73 18.35
CA GLY A 155 -10.86 0.78 17.42
C GLY A 155 -9.96 -0.44 17.16
N ARG A 156 -10.54 -1.64 17.28
CA ARG A 156 -9.82 -2.93 17.21
C ARG A 156 -9.01 -3.10 15.93
N ARG A 157 -9.57 -2.72 14.78
CA ARG A 157 -8.89 -2.86 13.47
C ARG A 157 -7.71 -1.90 13.34
N ALA A 158 -7.87 -0.64 13.75
CA ALA A 158 -6.81 0.36 13.68
C ALA A 158 -5.66 0.03 14.63
N GLN A 159 -5.98 -0.33 15.89
CA GLN A 159 -4.99 -0.79 16.87
C GLN A 159 -4.17 -1.95 16.31
N ARG A 160 -4.84 -3.00 15.81
CA ARG A 160 -4.16 -4.16 15.26
C ARG A 160 -3.23 -3.86 14.09
N ILE A 161 -3.66 -3.00 13.15
CA ILE A 161 -2.82 -2.62 12.01
C ILE A 161 -1.58 -1.87 12.49
N VAL A 162 -1.74 -0.95 13.44
CA VAL A 162 -0.62 -0.19 14.01
C VAL A 162 0.32 -1.09 14.82
N ASP A 163 -0.22 -2.01 15.62
CA ASP A 163 0.59 -2.96 16.39
C ASP A 163 1.46 -3.83 15.48
N ILE A 164 0.89 -4.34 14.38
CA ILE A 164 1.64 -5.10 13.36
C ILE A 164 2.71 -4.22 12.72
N ALA A 165 2.36 -3.01 12.30
CA ALA A 165 3.31 -2.08 11.68
C ALA A 165 4.48 -1.76 12.63
N ILE A 166 4.22 -1.53 13.92
CA ILE A 166 5.27 -1.30 14.93
C ILE A 166 6.16 -2.54 15.09
N SER A 167 5.58 -3.75 15.05
CA SER A 167 6.35 -4.99 15.22
C SER A 167 7.24 -5.34 14.02
N GLU A 168 6.83 -4.96 12.81
CA GLU A 168 7.54 -5.28 11.56
C GLU A 168 8.49 -4.15 11.10
N GLY A 169 8.31 -2.93 11.64
CA GLY A 169 9.15 -1.75 11.36
C GLY A 169 8.68 -0.87 10.22
#